data_AF-A0AAU0LBI4-F1
#
_entry.id   AF-A0AAU0LBI4-F1
#
_cell.length_a   1.000
_cell.length_b   1.000
_cell.length_c   1.000
_cell.angle_alpha   90.00
_cell.angle_beta   90.00
_cell.angle_gamma   90.00
#
_symmetry.space_group_name_H-M   'P 1'
#
loop_
_entity.id
_entity.type
_entity.pdbx_description
1 polymer ?
#
loop_
_entity_poly.entity_id
_entity_poly.type
_entity_poly.pdbx_seq_one_letter_code
_entity_poly.pdbx_strand_id
1 'polypeptide(L)'
;MSELKQRPLATLGELADEPVEQTGPISEFIYVDISSIDRETKKITAAKPMTLLQAPSRAKQHLRAGDVLVSMTRPNLRLANTTDPRSARR
;
A
#
# COMPACT_ATOMS: atom_id res chain seq x y z
N MET A 1 7.06 -39.29 -10.14
CA MET A 1 7.59 -38.51 -9.00
C MET A 1 8.26 -37.28 -9.57
N SER A 2 7.49 -36.22 -9.81
CA SER A 2 7.99 -34.99 -10.42
C SER A 2 8.98 -34.32 -9.48
N GLU A 3 10.22 -34.12 -9.95
CA GLU A 3 11.21 -33.30 -9.26
C GLU A 3 10.58 -31.92 -8.96
N LEU A 4 10.35 -31.64 -7.69
CA LEU A 4 10.15 -30.28 -7.23
C LEU A 4 11.48 -29.57 -7.50
N LYS A 5 11.59 -28.91 -8.67
CA LYS A 5 12.70 -27.99 -8.94
C LYS A 5 12.78 -27.04 -7.75
N GLN A 6 13.88 -27.11 -7.02
CA GLN A 6 14.09 -26.24 -5.86
C GLN A 6 13.97 -24.80 -6.34
N ARG A 7 13.01 -24.05 -5.78
CA ARG A 7 12.84 -22.64 -6.10
C ARG A 7 13.99 -21.88 -5.43
N PRO A 8 14.75 -21.05 -6.16
CA PRO A 8 15.80 -20.26 -5.56
C PRO A 8 15.20 -19.34 -4.48
N LEU A 9 15.86 -19.27 -3.34
CA LEU A 9 15.52 -18.33 -2.28
C LEU A 9 16.21 -16.99 -2.59
N ALA A 10 15.44 -15.91 -2.52
CA ALA A 10 15.92 -14.54 -2.64
C ALA A 10 15.12 -13.65 -1.68
N THR A 11 15.74 -12.58 -1.22
CA THR A 11 15.11 -11.50 -0.47
C THR A 11 14.33 -10.59 -1.41
N LEU A 12 13.34 -9.85 -0.88
CA LEU A 12 12.63 -8.85 -1.68
C LEU A 12 13.56 -7.76 -2.22
N GLY A 13 14.63 -7.41 -1.50
CA GLY A 13 15.60 -6.41 -1.93
C GLY A 13 16.43 -6.86 -3.13
N GLU A 14 16.68 -8.17 -3.28
CA GLU A 14 17.39 -8.73 -4.44
C GLU A 14 16.51 -8.80 -5.70
N LEU A 15 15.19 -8.70 -5.54
CA LEU A 15 14.21 -8.78 -6.63
C LEU A 15 13.52 -7.44 -6.91
N ALA A 16 13.68 -6.44 -6.05
CA ALA A 16 13.17 -5.11 -6.25
C ALA A 16 14.14 -4.32 -7.15
N ASP A 17 13.59 -3.39 -7.91
CA ASP A 17 14.38 -2.40 -8.66
C ASP A 17 15.04 -1.39 -7.69
N GLU A 18 15.34 -0.20 -8.19
CA GLU A 18 15.91 0.89 -7.42
C GLU A 18 15.02 1.35 -6.24
N PRO A 19 15.61 1.83 -5.13
CA PRO A 19 14.85 2.44 -4.05
C PRO A 19 13.94 3.56 -4.54
N VAL A 20 12.71 3.59 -4.02
CA VAL A 20 11.72 4.62 -4.34
C VAL A 20 12.26 6.00 -3.94
N GLU A 21 12.25 6.95 -4.89
CA GLU A 21 12.70 8.32 -4.68
C GLU A 21 11.86 9.02 -3.59
N GLN A 22 12.54 9.71 -2.65
CA GLN A 22 11.93 10.32 -1.46
C GLN A 22 12.06 11.86 -1.43
N THR A 23 11.80 12.53 -2.54
CA THR A 23 11.97 13.99 -2.67
C THR A 23 10.71 14.80 -2.34
N GLY A 24 9.53 14.18 -2.44
CA GLY A 24 8.23 14.87 -2.32
C GLY A 24 7.85 15.67 -3.56
N PRO A 25 6.65 16.29 -3.55
CA PRO A 25 6.14 16.99 -4.72
C PRO A 25 6.80 18.36 -4.89
N ILE A 26 7.08 18.73 -6.15
CA ILE A 26 7.55 20.06 -6.57
C ILE A 26 6.51 20.82 -7.40
N SER A 27 5.39 20.17 -7.71
CA SER A 27 4.23 20.69 -8.44
C SER A 27 2.95 20.06 -7.89
N GLU A 28 1.80 20.40 -8.48
CA GLU A 28 0.58 19.62 -8.27
C GLU A 28 0.81 18.14 -8.58
N PHE A 29 0.14 17.28 -7.83
CA PHE A 29 0.40 15.85 -7.83
C PHE A 29 -0.85 15.06 -7.43
N ILE A 30 -0.80 13.75 -7.65
CA ILE A 30 -1.83 12.81 -7.19
C ILE A 30 -1.31 12.12 -5.94
N TYR A 31 -1.99 12.33 -4.82
CA TYR A 31 -1.66 11.72 -3.55
C TYR A 31 -2.36 10.37 -3.39
N VAL A 32 -1.58 9.39 -2.93
CA VAL A 32 -2.04 8.05 -2.58
C VAL A 32 -1.67 7.80 -1.12
N ASP A 33 -2.67 7.58 -0.28
CA ASP A 33 -2.49 7.11 1.09
C ASP A 33 -3.18 5.75 1.28
N ILE A 34 -3.12 5.19 2.48
CA ILE A 34 -3.76 3.90 2.79
C ILE A 34 -5.28 3.89 2.55
N SER A 35 -5.95 5.05 2.65
CA SER A 35 -7.39 5.18 2.37
C SER A 35 -7.71 5.18 0.87
N SER A 36 -6.71 5.44 0.02
CA SER A 36 -6.84 5.38 -1.44
C SER A 36 -6.85 3.95 -1.99
N ILE A 37 -6.54 2.94 -1.17
CA ILE A 37 -6.43 1.53 -1.57
C ILE A 37 -7.69 0.76 -1.20
N ASP A 38 -8.31 0.13 -2.19
CA ASP A 38 -9.38 -0.83 -1.96
C ASP A 38 -8.81 -2.11 -1.30
N ARG A 39 -9.42 -2.51 -0.19
CA ARG A 39 -8.87 -3.59 0.66
C ARG A 39 -9.04 -4.98 0.06
N GLU A 40 -10.03 -5.18 -0.79
CA GLU A 40 -10.36 -6.49 -1.35
C GLU A 40 -9.56 -6.73 -2.63
N THR A 41 -9.60 -5.76 -3.54
CA THR A 41 -8.94 -5.81 -4.85
C THR A 41 -7.47 -5.42 -4.80
N LYS A 42 -7.01 -4.78 -3.72
CA LYS A 42 -5.66 -4.23 -3.54
C LYS A 42 -5.27 -3.19 -4.59
N LYS A 43 -6.26 -2.52 -5.19
CA LYS A 43 -6.05 -1.49 -6.21
C LYS A 43 -6.17 -0.10 -5.62
N ILE A 44 -5.47 0.86 -6.21
CA ILE A 44 -5.69 2.28 -5.96
C ILE A 44 -7.03 2.64 -6.60
N THR A 45 -8.02 3.05 -5.81
CA THR A 45 -9.38 3.39 -6.29
C THR A 45 -9.78 4.83 -5.97
N ALA A 46 -9.15 5.46 -4.98
CA ALA A 46 -9.50 6.81 -4.51
C ALA A 46 -8.24 7.69 -4.35
N ALA A 47 -7.45 7.82 -5.42
CA ALA A 47 -6.32 8.73 -5.47
C ALA A 47 -6.80 10.20 -5.49
N LYS A 48 -6.04 11.11 -4.87
CA LYS A 48 -6.49 12.48 -4.57
C LYS A 48 -5.61 13.50 -5.30
N PRO A 49 -6.11 14.28 -6.25
CA PRO A 49 -5.38 15.43 -6.77
C PRO A 49 -5.12 16.44 -5.64
N MET A 50 -3.89 16.93 -5.52
CA MET A 50 -3.48 17.85 -4.46
C MET A 50 -2.54 18.93 -4.99
N THR A 51 -2.67 20.12 -4.43
CA THR A 51 -1.70 21.21 -4.59
C THR A 51 -0.56 21.07 -3.59
N LEU A 52 0.56 21.77 -3.84
CA LEU A 52 1.69 21.81 -2.91
C LEU A 52 1.31 22.32 -1.52
N LEU A 53 0.41 23.31 -1.44
CA LEU A 53 -0.01 23.91 -0.17
C LEU A 53 -0.77 22.91 0.73
N GLN A 54 -1.46 21.96 0.13
CA GLN A 54 -2.24 20.93 0.83
C GLN A 54 -1.45 19.64 1.06
N ALA A 55 -0.20 19.57 0.59
CA ALA A 55 0.60 18.36 0.65
C ALA A 55 0.86 17.95 2.11
N PRO A 56 0.48 16.74 2.52
CA PRO A 56 0.81 16.25 3.85
C PRO A 56 2.32 16.01 3.96
N SER A 57 2.87 16.10 5.16
CA SER A 57 4.31 15.87 5.40
C SER A 57 4.80 14.49 4.93
N ARG A 58 3.89 13.51 4.83
CA ARG A 58 4.15 12.14 4.35
C ARG A 58 4.18 11.99 2.84
N ALA A 59 3.74 12.99 2.05
CA ALA A 59 3.82 12.95 0.59
C ALA A 59 5.28 13.14 0.16
N LYS A 60 6.06 12.06 0.22
CA LYS A 60 7.50 12.07 -0.05
C LYS A 60 7.95 11.06 -1.10
N GLN A 61 7.23 9.95 -1.26
CA GLN A 61 7.60 8.87 -2.16
C GLN A 61 6.99 9.06 -3.56
N HIS A 62 7.82 9.01 -4.60
CA HIS A 62 7.36 9.09 -5.99
C HIS A 62 7.01 7.70 -6.52
N LEU A 63 5.73 7.47 -6.83
CA LEU A 63 5.26 6.21 -7.38
C LEU A 63 5.43 6.18 -8.91
N ARG A 64 5.81 5.02 -9.43
CA ARG A 64 5.84 4.70 -10.86
C ARG A 64 4.86 3.57 -11.16
N ALA A 65 4.44 3.49 -12.42
CA ALA A 65 3.63 2.36 -12.86
C ALA A 65 4.42 1.06 -12.71
N GLY A 66 3.82 0.06 -12.06
CA GLY A 66 4.49 -1.20 -11.73
C GLY A 66 4.92 -1.31 -10.26
N ASP A 67 4.98 -0.20 -9.54
CA ASP A 67 5.33 -0.21 -8.11
C ASP A 67 4.31 -0.99 -7.28
N VAL A 68 4.81 -1.74 -6.30
CA VAL A 68 4.00 -2.46 -5.32
C VAL A 68 4.04 -1.73 -3.98
N LEU A 69 2.87 -1.27 -3.52
CA LEU A 69 2.74 -0.55 -2.26
C LEU A 69 2.49 -1.53 -1.10
N VAL A 70 3.32 -1.45 -0.06
CA VAL A 70 3.18 -2.25 1.17
C VAL A 70 3.01 -1.32 2.37
N SER A 71 1.92 -1.49 3.13
CA SER A 71 1.68 -0.67 4.33
C SER A 71 2.45 -1.19 5.53
N MET A 72 3.34 -0.35 6.07
CA MET A 72 4.11 -0.65 7.28
C MET A 72 3.37 -0.30 8.57
N THR A 73 2.24 0.41 8.50
CA THR A 73 1.56 0.94 9.70
C THR A 73 0.69 -0.08 10.42
N ARG A 74 0.15 -1.08 9.72
CA ARG A 74 -0.61 -2.21 10.28
C ARG A 74 -0.60 -3.37 9.27
N PRO A 75 0.48 -4.17 9.17
CA PRO A 75 0.61 -5.18 8.13
C PRO A 75 -0.49 -6.25 8.18
N ASN A 76 -1.11 -6.47 9.35
CA ASN A 76 -2.12 -7.50 9.59
C ASN A 76 -3.55 -6.96 9.76
N LEU A 77 -3.87 -5.74 9.33
CA LEU A 77 -5.22 -5.18 9.48
C LEU A 77 -6.22 -5.89 8.54
N ARG A 78 -6.76 -7.01 8.99
CA ARG A 78 -8.02 -7.59 8.52
C ARG A 78 -9.12 -7.02 9.42
N LEU A 79 -10.18 -6.41 8.87
CA LEU A 79 -11.33 -6.00 9.70
C LEU A 79 -11.92 -7.26 10.35
N ALA A 80 -11.65 -7.46 11.64
CA ALA A 80 -12.42 -8.38 12.45
C ALA A 80 -13.70 -7.66 12.88
N ASN A 81 -14.65 -7.51 11.96
CA ASN A 81 -16.03 -7.24 12.35
C ASN A 81 -16.64 -8.58 12.80
N THR A 82 -16.24 -9.06 13.97
CA THR A 82 -17.05 -10.03 14.70
C THR A 82 -18.08 -9.23 15.48
N THR A 83 -19.18 -8.85 14.84
CA THR A 83 -20.37 -8.49 15.60
C THR A 83 -20.84 -9.76 16.31
N ASP A 84 -20.64 -9.84 17.62
CA ASP A 84 -21.29 -10.86 18.45
C ASP A 84 -22.81 -10.66 18.34
N PRO A 85 -23.57 -11.62 17.80
CA PRO A 85 -25.03 -11.49 17.66
C PRO A 85 -25.77 -11.43 19.00
N ARG A 86 -25.08 -11.55 20.16
CA ARG A 86 -25.69 -11.52 21.49
C ARG A 86 -25.84 -10.14 22.14
N SER A 87 -25.30 -9.07 21.56
CA SER A 87 -25.36 -7.72 22.17
C SER A 87 -26.67 -6.95 21.92
N ALA A 88 -27.57 -7.44 21.06
CA ALA A 88 -28.83 -6.77 20.71
C ALA A 88 -30.03 -7.11 21.62
N ARG A 89 -29.81 -7.77 22.77
CA ARG A 89 -30.85 -8.00 23.79
C ARG A 89 -30.39 -7.45 25.14
N ARG A 90 -30.56 -6.15 25.35
CA ARG A 90 -30.72 -5.53 26.67
C ARG A 90 -31.56 -4.27 26.52
#